data_AF-A0A2I1HNV3-F1
#
_entry.id   AF-A0A2I1HNV3-F1
#
_cell.length_a   1.000
_cell.length_b   1.000
_cell.length_c   1.000
_cell.angle_alpha   90.00
_cell.angle_beta   90.00
_cell.angle_gamma   90.00
#
_symmetry.space_group_name_H-M   'P 1'
#
loop_
_entity.id
_entity.type
_entity.pdbx_description
1 polymer ?
#
loop_
_entity_poly.entity_id
_entity_poly.type
_entity_poly.pdbx_seq_one_letter_code
_entity_poly.pdbx_strand_id
1 'polypeptide(L)' 'MSCLVTAKVEKLLLEGPLDAICSATVIYQTMNRNDLLPYEEVIKIVESAVKSSLERIRDFQRKESVMEVLTEEQIL' A
#
# COMPACT_ATOMS: atom_id res chain seq x y z
N MET A 1 -5.20 -15.80 2.21
CA MET A 1 -4.97 -15.07 0.94
C MET A 1 -4.65 -13.59 1.21
N SER A 2 -5.39 -12.91 2.08
CA SER A 2 -5.10 -11.53 2.52
C SER A 2 -3.66 -11.30 2.99
N CYS A 3 -3.07 -12.20 3.78
CA CYS A 3 -1.70 -12.03 4.31
C CYS A 3 -0.60 -11.90 3.25
N LEU A 4 -0.71 -12.62 2.12
CA LEU A 4 0.28 -12.58 1.05
C LEU A 4 0.19 -11.27 0.26
N VAL A 5 -1.04 -10.78 0.08
CA VAL A 5 -1.30 -9.52 -0.61
C VAL A 5 -0.83 -8.33 0.24
N THR A 6 -1.14 -8.34 1.54
CA THR A 6 -0.60 -7.36 2.49
C THR A 6 0.93 -7.33 2.47
N ALA A 7 1.59 -8.49 2.48
CA ALA A 7 3.06 -8.56 2.41
C ALA A 7 3.62 -8.01 1.08
N LYS A 8 2.93 -8.17 -0.05
CA LYS A 8 3.33 -7.56 -1.33
C LYS A 8 3.25 -6.04 -1.28
N VAL A 9 2.18 -5.50 -0.69
CA VAL A 9 2.01 -4.05 -0.50
C VAL A 9 3.09 -3.52 0.44
N GLU A 10 3.30 -4.16 1.61
CA GLU A 10 4.37 -3.77 2.54
C GLU A 10 5.74 -3.77 1.88
N LYS A 11 6.05 -4.78 1.07
CA LYS A 11 7.31 -4.83 0.33
C LYS A 11 7.48 -3.63 -0.61
N LEU A 12 6.43 -3.26 -1.34
CA LEU A 12 6.43 -2.06 -2.18
C LEU A 12 6.70 -0.79 -1.34
N LEU A 13 5.99 -0.62 -0.23
CA LEU A 13 6.10 0.58 0.61
C LEU A 13 7.51 0.69 1.25
N LEU A 14 8.08 -0.43 1.69
CA LEU A 14 9.36 -0.46 2.39
C LEU A 14 10.57 -0.39 1.45
N GLU A 15 10.51 -1.09 0.32
CA GLU A 15 11.68 -1.36 -0.53
C GLU A 15 11.51 -0.83 -1.96
N GLY A 16 10.30 -0.46 -2.36
CA GLY A 16 10.02 0.04 -3.70
C GLY A 16 10.70 1.40 -3.98
N PRO A 17 10.93 1.73 -5.25
CA PRO A 17 11.30 3.08 -5.66
C PRO A 17 10.29 4.11 -5.13
N LEU A 18 10.75 5.29 -4.71
CA LEU A 18 9.87 6.31 -4.11
C LEU A 18 8.78 6.77 -5.09
N ASP A 19 9.12 6.89 -6.38
CA ASP A 19 8.21 7.23 -7.47
C ASP A 19 7.19 6.11 -7.79
N ALA A 20 7.40 4.90 -7.27
CA ALA A 20 6.44 3.80 -7.38
C ALA A 20 5.44 3.76 -6.20
N ILE A 21 5.63 4.58 -5.16
CA ILE A 21 4.73 4.65 -4.00
C ILE A 21 3.61 5.63 -4.33
N CYS A 22 2.50 5.11 -4.84
CA CYS A 22 1.26 5.85 -5.08
C CYS A 22 0.06 4.90 -5.02
N SER A 23 -1.15 5.45 -4.88
CA SER A 23 -2.36 4.61 -4.73
C SER A 23 -2.59 3.67 -5.91
N ALA A 24 -2.30 4.10 -7.14
CA ALA A 24 -2.46 3.23 -8.33
C ALA A 24 -1.59 1.96 -8.26
N THR A 25 -0.32 2.10 -7.88
CA THR A 25 0.60 0.95 -7.77
C THR A 25 0.22 0.07 -6.59
N VAL A 26 -0.20 0.66 -5.46
CA VAL A 26 -0.67 -0.07 -4.28
C VAL A 26 -1.92 -0.89 -4.61
N ILE A 27 -2.91 -0.30 -5.29
CA ILE A 27 -4.12 -1.00 -5.75
C ILE A 27 -3.74 -2.14 -6.69
N TYR A 28 -2.84 -1.90 -7.65
CA TYR A 28 -2.35 -2.95 -8.54
C TYR A 28 -1.73 -4.12 -7.78
N GLN A 29 -0.99 -3.87 -6.70
CA GLN A 29 -0.43 -4.94 -5.86
C GLN A 29 -1.50 -5.78 -5.16
N THR A 30 -2.69 -5.20 -4.92
CA THR A 30 -3.83 -5.90 -4.32
C THR A 30 -4.59 -6.81 -5.28
N MET A 31 -4.38 -6.66 -6.59
CA MET A 31 -5.04 -7.49 -7.60
C MET A 31 -4.64 -8.97 -7.47
N ASN A 32 -5.62 -9.85 -7.65
CA ASN A 32 -5.42 -11.30 -7.74
C ASN A 32 -5.57 -11.73 -9.19
N ARG A 33 -4.44 -12.01 -9.86
CA ARG A 33 -4.40 -12.21 -11.33
C ARG A 33 -4.94 -10.97 -12.05
N ASN A 34 -6.10 -11.09 -12.70
CA ASN A 34 -6.74 -10.00 -13.43
C ASN A 34 -7.94 -9.42 -12.66
N ASP A 35 -8.26 -9.97 -11.49
CA ASP A 35 -9.44 -9.59 -10.73
C ASP A 35 -9.04 -8.59 -9.63
N LEU A 36 -9.75 -7.46 -9.61
CA LEU A 36 -9.70 -6.52 -8.50
C LEU A 36 -10.51 -7.11 -7.33
N LEU A 37 -9.92 -7.10 -6.14
CA LEU A 37 -10.64 -7.48 -4.93
C LEU A 37 -11.78 -6.49 -4.65
N PRO A 38 -12.81 -6.88 -3.90
CA PRO A 38 -13.82 -5.94 -3.43
C PRO A 38 -13.17 -4.74 -2.74
N TYR A 39 -13.71 -3.54 -2.96
CA TYR A 39 -13.16 -2.28 -2.43
C TYR A 39 -12.88 -2.33 -0.93
N GLU A 40 -13.81 -2.87 -0.14
CA GLU A 40 -13.64 -3.01 1.32
C GLU A 40 -12.47 -3.91 1.70
N GLU A 41 -12.15 -4.92 0.89
CA GLU A 41 -10.99 -5.78 1.11
C GLU A 41 -9.69 -5.07 0.75
N VAL A 42 -9.69 -4.32 -0.36
CA VAL A 42 -8.54 -3.49 -0.77
C VAL A 42 -8.18 -2.49 0.33
N ILE A 43 -9.16 -1.71 0.82
CA ILE A 43 -8.93 -0.74 1.90
C ILE A 43 -8.32 -1.41 3.14
N LYS A 44 -8.90 -2.53 3.59
CA LYS A 44 -8.39 -3.23 4.79
C LYS A 44 -6.94 -3.67 4.60
N ILE A 45 -6.59 -4.14 3.40
CA ILE A 45 -5.22 -4.57 3.07
C ILE A 45 -4.28 -3.36 3.06
N VAL A 46 -4.66 -2.27 2.38
CA VAL A 46 -3.81 -1.09 2.25
C VAL A 46 -3.60 -0.41 3.60
N GLU A 47 -4.67 -0.15 4.34
CA GLU A 47 -4.55 0.45 5.68
C GLU A 47 -3.65 -0.37 6.59
N SER A 48 -3.82 -1.70 6.58
CA SER A 48 -2.99 -2.60 7.39
C SER A 48 -1.52 -2.52 6.97
N ALA A 49 -1.24 -2.55 5.67
CA ALA A 49 0.13 -2.49 5.14
C ALA A 49 0.79 -1.13 5.40
N VAL A 50 0.06 -0.03 5.26
CA VAL A 50 0.58 1.32 5.52
C VAL A 50 0.89 1.49 7.01
N LYS A 51 -0.05 1.15 7.90
CA LYS A 51 0.17 1.25 9.36
C LYS A 51 1.41 0.45 9.79
N SER A 52 1.50 -0.80 9.35
CA SER A 52 2.65 -1.68 9.59
C SER A 52 3.97 -1.11 9.03
N SER A 53 3.93 -0.53 7.82
CA SER A 53 5.12 0.03 7.18
C SER A 53 5.61 1.30 7.87
N LEU A 54 4.70 2.19 8.28
CA LEU A 54 5.03 3.45 8.96
C LEU A 54 5.74 3.23 10.31
N GLU A 55 5.47 2.12 10.99
CA GLU A 55 6.19 1.72 12.22
C GLU A 55 7.65 1.31 11.95
N ARG A 56 7.95 0.86 10.72
CA ARG A 56 9.26 0.30 10.34
C ARG A 56 10.14 1.29 9.59
N ILE A 57 9.56 2.28 8.92
CA ILE A 57 10.27 3.27 8.12
C ILE A 57 10.92 4.32 9.01
N ARG A 58 12.24 4.47 8.87
CA ARG A 58 13.03 5.53 9.53
C ARG A 58 13.34 6.71 8.59
N ASP A 59 13.32 6.47 7.30
CA ASP A 59 13.58 7.49 6.28
C ASP A 59 12.38 8.44 6.16
N PHE A 60 12.63 9.74 6.31
CA PHE A 60 11.56 10.74 6.35
C PHE A 60 10.82 10.85 5.02
N GLN A 61 11.56 10.90 3.91
CA GLN A 61 10.98 11.05 2.57
C GLN A 61 10.08 9.85 2.22
N ARG A 62 10.55 8.64 2.50
CA ARG A 62 9.72 7.44 2.32
C ARG A 62 8.49 7.45 3.22
N LYS A 63 8.62 7.91 4.46
CA LYS A 63 7.49 7.99 5.40
C LYS A 63 6.41 8.94 4.88
N GLU A 64 6.82 10.06 4.30
CA GLU A 64 5.92 11.02 3.63
C GLU A 64 5.20 10.37 2.46
N SER A 65 5.92 9.76 1.50
CA SER A 65 5.30 9.08 0.35
C SER A 65 4.34 7.95 0.75
N VAL A 66 4.68 7.17 1.77
CA VAL A 66 3.80 6.10 2.28
C VAL A 66 2.54 6.66 2.95
N MET A 67 2.61 7.86 3.54
CA MET A 67 1.47 8.51 4.16
C MET A 67 0.53 9.16 3.13
N GLU A 68 1.08 9.64 2.01
CA GLU A 68 0.30 10.14 0.88
C GLU A 68 -0.66 9.09 0.31
N VAL A 69 -0.25 7.81 0.28
CA VAL A 69 -1.11 6.69 -0.17
C VAL A 69 -2.45 6.65 0.60
N LEU A 70 -2.44 6.86 1.92
CA LEU A 70 -3.69 6.91 2.72
C LEU A 70 -4.53 8.15 2.42
N THR A 71 -3.89 9.24 2.01
CA THR A 71 -4.53 10.54 1.82
C THR A 71 -5.18 10.62 0.44
N GLU A 72 -4.54 10.03 -0.57
CA GLU A 72 -5.09 9.85 -1.92
C GLU A 72 -6.31 8.92 -1.93
N GLU A 73 -6.32 7.87 -1.10
CA GLU A 73 -7.45 6.92 -1.00
C GLU A 73 -8.72 7.53 -0.39
N GLN A 74 -8.61 8.58 0.42
CA GLN A 74 -9.78 9.29 0.98
C GLN A 74 -10.49 10.21 -0.02
N ILE A 75 -9.90 10.42 -1.21
CA ILE A 75 -10.40 11.34 -2.25
C ILE A 75 -11.10 10.56 -3.39
N LEU A 76 -10.88 9.25 -3.49
CA LEU A 76 -11.55 8.35 -4.45
C LEU A 76 -12.88 7.80 -3.91
#